data_AF-A0A3N1PTA1-F1
#
_entry.id   AF-A0A3N1PTA1-F1
#
_cell.length_a   1.000
_cell.length_b   1.000
_cell.length_c   1.000
_cell.angle_alpha   90.00
_cell.angle_beta   90.00
_cell.angle_gamma   90.00
#
_symmetry.space_group_name_H-M   'P 1'
#
loop_
_entity.id
_entity.type
_entity.pdbx_description
1 polymer ?
#
loop_
_entity_poly.entity_id
_entity_poly.type
_entity_poly.pdbx_seq_one_letter_code
_entity_poly.pdbx_strand_id
1 'polypeptide(L)'
;MTDPNAPDTAKAGTTPGVPASPDAPASLTARLNQAQPYALGLFRIVVGLLFACHGASSLFGVLGGSATPAGTWPGWYAAVIQLGAGILVLAGLGTRSAAFLASGSMAYAYFKVHQPESLLPIQNGGESAAMFCWAFALLVFTGPGALALDRLFGAGEATAAKTREDRGAPVAA
;
A
#
# COMPACT_ATOMS: atom_id res chain seq x y z
N MET A 1 49.06 -44.35 -52.25
CA MET A 1 49.02 -42.87 -52.21
C MET A 1 47.95 -42.51 -51.19
N THR A 2 48.39 -42.29 -49.95
CA THR A 2 47.57 -42.11 -48.74
C THR A 2 47.20 -40.64 -48.61
N ASP A 3 45.91 -40.38 -48.41
CA ASP A 3 45.34 -39.04 -48.20
C ASP A 3 45.67 -38.55 -46.77
N PRO A 4 46.44 -37.46 -46.58
CA PRO A 4 46.95 -37.04 -45.27
C PRO A 4 46.06 -36.00 -44.55
N ASN A 5 44.78 -35.86 -44.88
CA ASN A 5 43.96 -34.77 -44.32
C ASN A 5 42.54 -35.17 -43.88
N ALA A 6 42.44 -36.22 -43.07
CA ALA A 6 41.22 -36.50 -42.30
C ALA A 6 41.35 -35.89 -40.89
N PRO A 7 40.62 -34.80 -40.55
CA PRO A 7 40.56 -34.33 -39.17
C PRO A 7 39.67 -35.22 -38.31
N ASP A 8 40.31 -35.64 -37.22
CA ASP A 8 39.94 -36.54 -36.14
C ASP A 8 38.60 -36.21 -35.45
N THR A 9 37.81 -37.24 -35.19
CA THR A 9 36.57 -37.19 -34.41
C THR A 9 36.87 -36.97 -32.92
N ALA A 10 37.01 -35.71 -32.49
CA ALA A 10 37.11 -35.37 -31.08
C ALA A 10 35.75 -34.93 -30.53
N LYS A 11 35.16 -35.78 -29.67
CA LYS A 11 33.97 -35.47 -28.87
C LYS A 11 34.24 -34.23 -28.01
N ALA A 12 33.53 -33.14 -28.28
CA ALA A 12 33.48 -31.99 -27.38
C ALA A 12 32.82 -32.43 -26.07
N GLY A 13 33.60 -32.42 -25.00
CA GLY A 13 33.17 -32.80 -23.67
C GLY A 13 32.03 -31.91 -23.17
N THR A 14 30.93 -32.54 -22.79
CA THR A 14 29.95 -32.00 -21.86
C THR A 14 30.68 -31.63 -20.57
N THR A 15 30.96 -30.35 -20.35
CA THR A 15 31.21 -29.86 -19.00
C THR A 15 29.89 -29.99 -18.23
N PRO A 16 29.82 -30.79 -17.15
CA PRO A 16 28.68 -30.76 -16.27
C PRO A 16 28.66 -29.37 -15.63
N GLY A 17 27.62 -28.58 -15.94
CA GLY A 17 27.35 -27.36 -15.20
C GLY A 17 27.28 -27.71 -13.73
N VAL A 18 28.17 -27.12 -12.93
CA VAL A 18 28.10 -27.20 -11.47
C VAL A 18 26.69 -26.75 -11.05
N PRO A 19 25.90 -27.59 -10.37
CA PRO A 19 24.63 -27.12 -9.84
C PRO A 19 24.94 -25.96 -8.90
N ALA A 20 24.28 -24.82 -9.11
CA ALA A 20 24.40 -23.67 -8.22
C ALA A 20 24.15 -24.15 -6.79
N SER A 21 25.14 -23.93 -5.90
CA SER A 21 25.07 -24.39 -4.51
C SER A 21 23.80 -23.86 -3.85
N PRO A 22 22.96 -24.74 -3.25
CA PRO A 22 21.63 -24.37 -2.74
C PRO A 22 21.59 -23.44 -1.51
N ASP A 23 22.73 -22.90 -1.05
CA ASP A 23 22.85 -22.22 0.26
C ASP A 23 23.43 -20.79 0.22
N ALA A 24 23.40 -20.09 -0.93
CA ALA A 24 23.75 -18.67 -0.93
C ALA A 24 22.70 -17.86 -0.13
N PRO A 25 23.08 -17.11 0.93
CA PRO A 25 22.11 -16.33 1.68
C PRO A 25 21.42 -15.34 0.73
N ALA A 26 20.09 -15.35 0.74
CA ALA A 26 19.29 -14.47 -0.13
C ALA A 26 19.82 -13.04 -0.06
N SER A 27 20.10 -12.46 -1.24
CA SER A 27 20.63 -11.11 -1.36
C SER A 27 19.75 -10.10 -0.63
N LEU A 28 20.34 -9.01 -0.13
CA LEU A 28 19.59 -7.96 0.58
C LEU A 28 18.36 -7.50 -0.22
N THR A 29 18.51 -7.33 -1.53
CA THR A 29 17.42 -6.99 -2.46
C THR A 29 16.28 -8.00 -2.43
N ALA A 30 16.59 -9.31 -2.44
CA ALA A 30 15.55 -10.35 -2.38
C ALA A 30 14.76 -10.28 -1.05
N ARG A 31 15.47 -10.04 0.07
CA ARG A 31 14.83 -9.90 1.39
C ARG A 31 13.92 -8.66 1.47
N LEU A 32 14.37 -7.52 0.92
CA LEU A 32 13.57 -6.29 0.88
C LEU A 32 12.32 -6.45 0.02
N ASN A 33 12.43 -7.08 -1.15
CA ASN A 33 11.29 -7.35 -2.02
C ASN A 33 10.26 -8.27 -1.34
N GLN A 34 10.72 -9.27 -0.59
CA GLN A 34 9.84 -10.16 0.17
C GLN A 34 9.12 -9.43 1.33
N ALA A 35 9.79 -8.46 1.96
CA ALA A 35 9.22 -7.65 3.04
C ALA A 35 8.30 -6.50 2.57
N GLN A 36 8.32 -6.15 1.28
CA GLN A 36 7.58 -5.02 0.71
C GLN A 36 6.10 -4.95 1.12
N PRO A 37 5.31 -6.06 1.14
CA PRO A 37 3.91 -6.00 1.56
C PRO A 37 3.72 -5.55 3.02
N TYR A 38 4.65 -5.93 3.91
CA TYR A 38 4.63 -5.53 5.32
C TYR A 38 5.06 -4.07 5.48
N ALA A 39 6.09 -3.63 4.74
CA ALA A 39 6.49 -2.23 4.72
C ALA A 39 5.34 -1.32 4.25
N LEU A 40 4.62 -1.70 3.19
CA LEU A 40 3.41 -1.01 2.73
C LEU A 40 2.29 -1.01 3.78
N GLY A 41 2.09 -2.15 4.46
CA GLY A 41 1.10 -2.26 5.54
C GLY A 41 1.42 -1.33 6.71
N LEU A 42 2.69 -1.26 7.13
CA LEU A 42 3.15 -0.36 8.19
C LEU A 42 3.03 1.11 7.78
N PHE A 43 3.45 1.44 6.56
CA PHE A 43 3.29 2.79 6.00
C PHE A 43 1.81 3.22 6.02
N ARG A 44 0.92 2.35 5.54
CA ARG A 44 -0.53 2.57 5.58
C ARG A 44 -1.05 2.84 7.00
N ILE A 45 -0.63 2.04 7.97
CA ILE A 45 -1.04 2.20 9.38
C ILE A 45 -0.58 3.55 9.93
N VAL A 46 0.70 3.90 9.74
CA VAL A 46 1.27 5.16 10.25
C VAL A 46 0.61 6.37 9.60
N VAL A 47 0.49 6.39 8.27
CA VAL A 47 -0.13 7.52 7.55
C VAL A 47 -1.61 7.67 7.93
N GLY A 48 -2.35 6.55 8.00
CA GLY A 48 -3.74 6.56 8.45
C GLY A 48 -3.91 7.06 9.88
N LEU A 49 -3.02 6.64 10.79
CA LEU A 49 -3.02 7.10 12.19
C LEU A 49 -2.78 8.60 12.30
N LEU A 50 -1.73 9.11 11.66
CA LEU A 50 -1.38 10.53 11.73
C LEU A 50 -2.53 11.39 11.16
N PHE A 51 -3.14 10.96 10.06
CA PHE A 51 -4.30 11.64 9.49
C PHE A 51 -5.51 11.62 10.43
N ALA A 52 -5.79 10.49 11.06
CA ALA A 52 -6.84 10.38 12.06
C ALA A 52 -6.59 11.26 13.29
N CYS A 53 -5.32 11.37 13.73
CA CYS A 53 -4.93 12.26 14.82
C CYS A 53 -5.22 13.74 14.50
N HIS A 54 -4.94 14.19 13.28
CA HIS A 54 -5.31 15.56 12.88
C HIS A 54 -6.82 15.77 12.92
N GLY A 55 -7.60 14.81 12.38
CA GLY A 55 -9.06 14.87 12.45
C GLY A 55 -9.58 14.88 13.88
N ALA A 56 -9.07 14.03 14.76
CA ALA A 56 -9.44 13.99 16.17
C ALA A 56 -9.09 15.29 16.89
N SER A 57 -7.90 15.84 16.62
CA SER A 57 -7.45 17.11 17.18
C SER A 57 -8.39 18.25 16.80
N SER A 58 -8.74 18.36 15.52
CA SER A 58 -9.63 19.42 15.02
C SER A 58 -11.10 19.19 15.36
N LEU A 59 -11.59 17.96 15.55
CA LEU A 59 -13.00 17.71 15.91
C LEU A 59 -13.25 17.80 17.42
N PHE A 60 -12.30 17.36 18.24
CA PHE A 60 -12.51 17.17 19.68
C PHE A 60 -11.60 18.04 20.55
N GLY A 61 -10.65 18.79 19.97
CA GLY A 61 -9.71 19.60 20.75
C GLY A 61 -8.77 18.76 21.62
N VAL A 62 -8.44 17.56 21.15
CA VAL A 62 -7.53 16.62 21.83
C VAL A 62 -6.14 16.64 21.18
N LEU A 63 -5.21 15.88 21.75
CA LEU A 63 -3.83 15.73 21.22
C LEU A 63 -3.08 17.06 21.08
N GLY A 64 -3.40 18.04 21.93
CA GLY A 64 -2.77 19.36 21.96
C GLY A 64 -3.33 20.39 20.98
N GLY A 65 -4.43 20.10 20.26
CA GLY A 65 -5.10 21.06 19.39
C GLY A 65 -6.40 21.62 19.94
N SER A 66 -7.02 22.51 19.18
CA SER A 66 -8.31 23.14 19.50
C SER A 66 -9.42 22.62 18.59
N ALA A 67 -10.61 22.45 19.16
CA ALA A 67 -11.77 22.03 18.39
C ALA A 67 -12.22 23.13 17.42
N THR A 68 -12.41 22.75 16.17
CA THR A 68 -13.00 23.58 15.12
C THR A 68 -14.52 23.56 15.28
N PRO A 69 -15.21 24.71 15.34
CA PRO A 69 -16.65 24.74 15.45
C PRO A 69 -17.35 23.94 14.34
N ALA A 70 -18.40 23.21 14.72
CA ALA A 70 -19.14 22.34 13.79
C ALA A 70 -19.66 23.12 12.57
N GLY A 71 -19.50 22.52 11.38
CA GLY A 71 -19.94 23.11 10.11
C GLY A 71 -19.01 24.18 9.53
N THR A 72 -17.90 24.52 10.18
CA THR A 72 -16.95 25.53 9.68
C THR A 72 -16.31 25.06 8.36
N TRP A 73 -16.49 25.85 7.29
CA TRP A 73 -15.85 25.59 6.00
C TRP A 73 -14.45 26.21 5.93
N PRO A 74 -13.44 25.51 5.37
CA PRO A 74 -13.42 24.08 5.04
C PRO A 74 -13.03 23.19 6.23
N GLY A 75 -12.56 23.77 7.34
CA GLY A 75 -11.81 23.08 8.40
C GLY A 75 -12.56 21.92 9.08
N TRP A 76 -13.84 22.08 9.41
CA TRP A 76 -14.60 21.04 10.08
C TRP A 76 -14.83 19.81 9.18
N TYR A 77 -15.18 20.03 7.91
CA TYR A 77 -15.35 18.96 6.93
C TYR A 77 -14.03 18.24 6.64
N ALA A 78 -12.94 18.99 6.54
CA ALA A 78 -11.61 18.41 6.42
C ALA A 78 -11.30 17.51 7.62
N ALA A 79 -11.66 17.91 8.84
CA ALA A 79 -11.42 17.13 10.06
C ALA A 79 -12.26 15.84 10.11
N VAL A 80 -13.52 15.87 9.65
CA VAL A 80 -14.37 14.67 9.49
C VAL A 80 -13.74 13.68 8.50
N ILE A 81 -13.28 14.16 7.34
CA ILE A 81 -12.59 13.31 6.35
C ILE A 81 -11.29 12.74 6.94
N GLN A 82 -10.52 13.57 7.64
CA GLN A 82 -9.26 13.17 8.28
C GLN A 82 -9.45 12.02 9.26
N LEU A 83 -10.44 12.15 10.15
CA LEU A 83 -10.74 11.10 11.12
C LEU A 83 -11.29 9.85 10.43
N GLY A 84 -12.34 9.99 9.63
CA GLY A 84 -13.03 8.85 9.01
C GLY A 84 -12.16 8.08 8.02
N ALA A 85 -11.58 8.78 7.03
CA ALA A 85 -10.73 8.15 6.04
C ALA A 85 -9.41 7.66 6.66
N GLY A 86 -8.86 8.39 7.64
CA GLY A 86 -7.68 7.97 8.40
C GLY A 86 -7.89 6.62 9.09
N ILE A 87 -9.02 6.44 9.79
CA ILE A 87 -9.39 5.18 10.45
C ILE A 87 -9.56 4.05 9.42
N LEU A 88 -10.28 4.28 8.32
CA LEU A 88 -10.48 3.26 7.28
C LEU A 88 -9.16 2.82 6.64
N VAL A 89 -8.29 3.78 6.31
CA VAL A 89 -6.96 3.48 5.78
C VAL A 89 -6.12 2.74 6.81
N LEU A 90 -6.10 3.17 8.07
CA LEU A 90 -5.39 2.51 9.18
C LEU A 90 -5.86 1.07 9.41
N ALA A 91 -7.16 0.82 9.32
CA ALA A 91 -7.74 -0.51 9.46
C ALA A 91 -7.47 -1.39 8.22
N GLY A 92 -7.18 -0.78 7.08
CA GLY A 92 -7.06 -1.49 5.81
C GLY A 92 -8.44 -1.93 5.30
N LEU A 93 -9.45 -1.09 5.52
CA LEU A 93 -10.84 -1.29 5.08
C LEU A 93 -11.17 -0.36 3.92
N GLY A 94 -11.48 -0.91 2.76
CA GLY A 94 -11.76 -0.13 1.56
C GLY A 94 -10.62 0.84 1.19
N THR A 95 -9.36 0.43 1.42
CA THR A 95 -8.19 1.33 1.45
C THR A 95 -8.07 2.20 0.20
N ARG A 96 -8.34 1.66 -0.99
CA ARG A 96 -8.24 2.43 -2.25
C ARG A 96 -9.24 3.58 -2.28
N SER A 97 -10.49 3.33 -1.92
CA SER A 97 -11.55 4.34 -1.90
C SER A 97 -11.33 5.38 -0.81
N ALA A 98 -10.98 4.94 0.40
CA ALA A 98 -10.68 5.84 1.52
C ALA A 98 -9.44 6.72 1.23
N ALA A 99 -8.38 6.14 0.65
CA ALA A 99 -7.19 6.87 0.25
C ALA A 99 -7.47 7.84 -0.90
N PHE A 100 -8.33 7.50 -1.86
CA PHE A 100 -8.71 8.44 -2.93
C PHE A 100 -9.42 9.68 -2.36
N LEU A 101 -10.37 9.48 -1.43
CA LEU A 101 -11.05 10.59 -0.75
C LEU A 101 -10.09 11.45 0.09
N ALA A 102 -9.21 10.81 0.86
CA ALA A 102 -8.19 11.50 1.66
C ALA A 102 -7.18 12.27 0.80
N SER A 103 -6.76 11.70 -0.33
CA SER A 103 -5.88 12.36 -1.29
C SER A 103 -6.56 13.59 -1.89
N GLY A 104 -7.81 13.45 -2.34
CA GLY A 104 -8.58 14.56 -2.91
C GLY A 104 -8.82 15.71 -1.93
N SER A 105 -9.11 15.42 -0.65
CA SER A 105 -9.31 16.46 0.36
C SER A 105 -8.01 17.23 0.66
N MET A 106 -6.87 16.56 0.64
CA MET A 106 -5.56 17.20 0.80
C MET A 106 -5.10 17.96 -0.44
N ALA A 107 -5.43 17.48 -1.64
CA ALA A 107 -5.26 18.26 -2.87
C ALA A 107 -6.07 19.56 -2.81
N TYR A 108 -7.34 19.49 -2.39
CA TYR A 108 -8.16 20.68 -2.15
C TYR A 108 -7.50 21.62 -1.13
N ALA A 109 -7.05 21.09 0.01
CA ALA A 109 -6.37 21.89 1.03
C ALA A 109 -5.14 22.61 0.44
N TYR A 110 -4.31 21.91 -0.33
CA TYR A 110 -3.16 22.54 -0.97
C TYR A 110 -3.58 23.66 -1.93
N PHE A 111 -4.41 23.37 -2.93
CA PHE A 111 -4.70 24.34 -4.00
C PHE A 111 -5.64 25.48 -3.57
N LYS A 112 -6.49 25.28 -2.56
CA LYS A 112 -7.48 26.28 -2.13
C LYS A 112 -7.18 26.96 -0.82
N VAL A 113 -6.35 26.37 0.04
CA VAL A 113 -5.98 26.97 1.34
C VAL A 113 -4.53 27.45 1.33
N HIS A 114 -3.58 26.62 0.90
CA HIS A 114 -2.16 26.94 1.01
C HIS A 114 -1.57 27.68 -0.20
N GLN A 115 -1.88 27.22 -1.42
CA GLN A 115 -1.32 27.80 -2.65
C GLN A 115 -1.59 29.30 -2.85
N PRO A 116 -2.74 29.87 -2.41
CA PRO A 116 -2.97 31.31 -2.44
C PRO A 116 -1.94 32.13 -1.64
N GLU A 117 -1.33 31.58 -0.59
CA GLU A 117 -0.33 32.26 0.24
C GLU A 117 1.07 32.28 -0.42
N SER A 118 1.46 31.17 -1.07
CA SER A 118 2.65 31.08 -1.92
C SER A 118 2.60 29.81 -2.79
N LEU A 119 3.35 29.76 -3.89
CA LEU A 119 3.42 28.60 -4.77
C LEU A 119 4.04 27.37 -4.12
N LEU A 120 5.10 27.54 -3.32
CA LEU A 120 5.90 26.41 -2.79
C LEU A 120 5.43 25.99 -1.39
N PRO A 121 5.31 24.67 -1.10
CA PRO A 121 4.82 24.17 0.19
C PRO A 121 5.64 24.69 1.39
N ILE A 122 6.95 24.80 1.20
CA ILE A 122 7.90 25.29 2.21
C ILE A 122 7.66 26.76 2.60
N GLN A 123 6.94 27.52 1.77
CA GLN A 123 6.67 28.94 1.98
C GLN A 123 5.25 29.20 2.47
N ASN A 124 4.31 28.27 2.28
CA ASN A 124 2.88 28.45 2.57
C ASN A 124 2.32 27.52 3.67
N GLY A 125 3.18 26.71 4.31
CA GLY A 125 2.78 25.75 5.33
C GLY A 125 1.99 24.54 4.80
N GLY A 126 1.92 24.36 3.48
CA GLY A 126 1.17 23.30 2.80
C GLY A 126 1.94 22.00 2.59
N GLU A 127 3.11 21.85 3.23
CA GLU A 127 3.94 20.65 3.10
C GLU A 127 3.19 19.39 3.56
N SER A 128 2.47 19.46 4.69
CA SER A 128 1.67 18.33 5.17
C SER A 128 0.53 17.98 4.21
N ALA A 129 -0.17 18.97 3.66
CA ALA A 129 -1.22 18.76 2.66
C ALA A 129 -0.65 18.06 1.41
N ALA A 130 0.49 18.53 0.90
CA ALA A 130 1.14 17.89 -0.24
C ALA A 130 1.58 16.45 0.08
N MET A 131 2.21 16.23 1.23
CA MET A 131 2.71 14.91 1.63
C MET A 131 1.58 13.90 1.85
N PHE A 132 0.51 14.26 2.56
CA PHE A 132 -0.65 13.38 2.70
C PHE A 132 -1.35 13.14 1.37
N CYS A 133 -1.49 14.16 0.51
CA CYS A 133 -2.07 14.00 -0.82
C CYS A 133 -1.35 12.90 -1.62
N TRP A 134 -0.02 12.97 -1.71
CA TRP A 134 0.79 12.00 -2.45
C TRP A 134 0.90 10.64 -1.76
N ALA A 135 1.01 10.60 -0.43
CA ALA A 135 1.02 9.36 0.33
C ALA A 135 -0.26 8.54 0.12
N PHE A 136 -1.43 9.19 0.20
CA PHE A 136 -2.70 8.52 -0.06
C PHE A 136 -2.87 8.18 -1.55
N ALA A 137 -2.44 9.05 -2.48
CA ALA A 137 -2.46 8.73 -3.91
C ALA A 137 -1.69 7.44 -4.20
N LEU A 138 -0.51 7.25 -3.58
CA LEU A 138 0.27 6.02 -3.72
C LEU A 138 -0.53 4.79 -3.25
N LEU A 139 -1.23 4.89 -2.11
CA LEU A 139 -2.06 3.80 -1.57
C LEU A 139 -3.26 3.44 -2.47
N VAL A 140 -3.77 4.37 -3.29
CA VAL A 140 -4.79 4.06 -4.30
C VAL A 140 -4.24 3.03 -5.31
N PHE A 141 -2.98 3.18 -5.73
CA PHE A 141 -2.37 2.31 -6.74
C PHE A 141 -1.77 1.04 -6.15
N THR A 142 -1.06 1.14 -5.03
CA THR A 142 -0.42 -0.02 -4.38
C THR A 142 -1.42 -0.91 -3.65
N GLY A 143 -2.57 -0.35 -3.26
CA GLY A 143 -3.54 -1.05 -2.42
C GLY A 143 -3.07 -1.20 -0.96
N PRO A 144 -3.73 -2.09 -0.19
CA PRO A 144 -3.65 -2.08 1.28
C PRO A 144 -2.40 -2.74 1.89
N GLY A 145 -1.58 -3.44 1.10
CA GLY A 145 -0.43 -4.21 1.60
C GLY A 145 -0.83 -5.42 2.47
N ALA A 146 0.06 -5.82 3.38
CA ALA A 146 -0.22 -6.82 4.41
C ALA A 146 -1.03 -6.21 5.59
N LEU A 147 -1.54 -7.08 6.47
CA LEU A 147 -2.24 -6.71 7.72
C LEU A 147 -3.52 -5.87 7.51
N ALA A 148 -4.16 -5.99 6.36
CA ALA A 148 -5.41 -5.31 6.06
C ALA A 148 -6.61 -6.15 6.48
N LEU A 149 -7.55 -5.56 7.24
CA LEU A 149 -8.73 -6.28 7.75
C LEU A 149 -9.68 -6.74 6.64
N ASP A 150 -9.69 -6.10 5.46
CA ASP A 150 -10.47 -6.55 4.29
C ASP A 150 -10.21 -8.03 3.93
N ARG A 151 -9.00 -8.53 4.21
CA ARG A 151 -8.63 -9.93 3.91
C ARG A 151 -9.34 -10.94 4.83
N LEU A 152 -9.77 -10.52 6.02
CA LEU A 152 -10.54 -11.37 6.94
C LEU A 152 -11.99 -11.54 6.45
N PHE A 153 -12.56 -10.50 5.83
CA PHE A 153 -13.92 -10.56 5.29
C PHE A 153 -13.99 -11.35 3.98
N GLY A 154 -12.99 -11.26 3.09
CA GLY A 154 -12.96 -12.03 1.85
C GLY A 154 -12.64 -13.53 2.02
N ALA A 155 -11.95 -13.93 3.08
CA ALA A 155 -11.64 -15.34 3.35
C ALA A 155 -12.87 -16.17 3.76
N GLY A 156 -13.86 -15.54 4.41
CA GLY A 156 -15.11 -16.19 4.81
C GLY A 156 -15.98 -16.58 3.61
N GLU A 157 -16.01 -15.74 2.58
CA GLU A 157 -16.78 -15.96 1.35
C GLU A 157 -16.20 -17.10 0.50
N ALA A 158 -14.87 -17.14 0.36
CA ALA A 158 -14.17 -18.23 -0.34
C ALA A 158 -14.31 -19.58 0.38
N THR A 159 -14.31 -19.58 1.72
CA THR A 159 -14.54 -20.79 2.53
C THR A 159 -15.97 -21.28 2.40
N ALA A 160 -16.96 -20.37 2.46
CA ALA A 160 -18.37 -20.71 2.28
C ALA A 160 -18.67 -21.25 0.87
N ALA A 161 -18.04 -20.69 -0.16
CA ALA A 161 -18.15 -21.17 -1.54
C ALA A 161 -17.57 -22.60 -1.70
N LYS A 162 -16.38 -22.84 -1.14
CA LYS A 162 -15.73 -24.17 -1.17
C LYS A 162 -16.55 -25.24 -0.44
N THR A 163 -17.12 -24.91 0.72
CA THR A 163 -18.01 -25.84 1.46
C THR A 163 -19.31 -26.14 0.71
N ARG A 164 -19.81 -25.22 -0.13
CA ARG A 164 -21.02 -25.43 -0.92
C ARG A 164 -20.77 -26.29 -2.15
N GLU A 165 -19.59 -26.20 -2.74
CA GLU A 165 -19.12 -27.04 -3.85
C GLU A 165 -18.89 -28.49 -3.38
N ASP A 166 -18.23 -28.69 -2.25
CA ASP A 166 -17.95 -30.01 -1.66
C ASP A 166 -19.24 -30.75 -1.23
N ARG A 167 -20.28 -29.99 -0.84
CA ARG A 167 -21.59 -30.53 -0.47
C ARG A 167 -22.52 -30.76 -1.68
N GLY A 168 -22.18 -30.21 -2.84
CA GLY A 168 -22.93 -30.32 -4.10
C GLY A 168 -22.39 -31.40 -5.03
N ALA A 169 -21.23 -31.99 -4.75
CA ALA A 169 -20.68 -33.09 -5.53
C ALA A 169 -21.56 -34.35 -5.36
N PRO A 170 -22.17 -34.90 -6.43
CA PRO A 170 -22.95 -36.11 -6.32
C PRO A 170 -22.02 -37.26 -5.94
N VAL A 171 -22.35 -37.97 -4.87
CA VAL A 171 -21.72 -39.26 -4.53
C VAL A 171 -22.11 -40.22 -5.64
N ALA A 172 -21.23 -40.40 -6.62
CA ALA A 172 -21.41 -41.37 -7.67
C ALA A 172 -21.46 -42.77 -7.03
N ALA A 173 -22.64 -43.37 -7.05
CA ALA A 173 -22.93 -44.72 -6.61
C ALA A 173 -22.70 -45.72 -7.75
#